data_AF-A0A943BJ24-F1
#
_entry.id   AF-A0A943BJ24-F1
#
_cell.length_a   1.000
_cell.length_b   1.000
_cell.length_c   1.000
_cell.angle_alpha   90.00
_cell.angle_beta   90.00
_cell.angle_gamma   90.00
#
_symmetry.space_group_name_H-M   'P 1'
#
loop_
_entity.id
_entity.type
_entity.pdbx_description
1 polymer ?
#
loop_
_entity_poly.entity_id
_entity_poly.type
_entity_poly.pdbx_seq_one_letter_code
_entity_poly.pdbx_strand_id
1 'polypeptide(L)'
;MTDMKTIYHAEGKLCKDFVGQISYTVCLDQTYEELDIEFSFQPQHFRPEHVTPELKTQLKEYCAREYGLVPQTEEELEHAIYHDMKTEIHTLATLNDEFIGCIHRQLTTRHMHFSSTEATEGCIPLASVEGVLKVTILAFSVLLDNTEYSLTVRAR
;
A
#
# COMPACT_ATOMS: atom_id res chain seq x y z
N MET A 1 28.09 12.16 -2.83
CA MET A 1 26.89 11.49 -2.28
C MET A 1 26.53 10.43 -3.30
N THR A 2 26.70 9.17 -2.95
CA THR A 2 26.40 8.05 -3.85
C THR A 2 24.89 7.84 -3.83
N ASP A 3 24.23 8.01 -4.97
CA ASP A 3 22.79 7.77 -5.10
C ASP A 3 22.47 6.29 -4.84
N MET A 4 21.32 6.01 -4.21
CA MET A 4 20.89 4.64 -3.94
C MET A 4 20.61 3.89 -5.25
N LYS A 5 21.17 2.69 -5.37
CA LYS A 5 20.98 1.82 -6.54
C LYS A 5 19.66 1.08 -6.41
N THR A 6 18.87 1.01 -7.49
CA THR A 6 17.71 0.12 -7.54
C THR A 6 18.18 -1.33 -7.62
N ILE A 7 17.81 -2.12 -6.62
CA ILE A 7 18.18 -3.54 -6.51
C ILE A 7 17.00 -4.48 -6.82
N TYR A 8 15.77 -3.97 -6.72
CA TYR A 8 14.57 -4.71 -7.07
C TYR A 8 13.47 -3.77 -7.55
N HIS A 9 12.67 -4.23 -8.51
CA HIS A 9 11.49 -3.52 -8.97
C HIS A 9 10.43 -4.53 -9.45
N ALA A 10 9.17 -4.28 -9.08
CA ALA A 10 8.02 -5.03 -9.53
C ALA A 10 6.82 -4.11 -9.73
N GLU A 11 5.97 -4.47 -10.69
CA GLU A 11 4.70 -3.80 -10.97
C GLU A 11 3.59 -4.85 -11.09
N GLY A 12 2.37 -4.44 -10.81
CA GLY A 12 1.21 -5.31 -10.96
C GLY A 12 -0.10 -4.58 -10.95
N LYS A 13 -1.18 -5.35 -11.11
CA LYS A 13 -2.55 -4.86 -11.07
C LYS A 13 -3.38 -5.73 -10.15
N LEU A 14 -4.22 -5.09 -9.33
CA LEU A 14 -5.17 -5.77 -8.46
C LEU A 14 -6.58 -5.66 -9.02
N CYS A 15 -7.35 -6.73 -8.86
CA CYS A 15 -8.77 -6.74 -9.17
C CYS A 15 -9.56 -6.07 -8.05
N LYS A 16 -10.75 -5.58 -8.38
CA LYS A 16 -11.71 -5.10 -7.40
C LYS A 16 -11.99 -6.20 -6.36
N ASP A 17 -12.19 -5.79 -5.12
CA ASP A 17 -12.49 -6.64 -3.97
C ASP A 17 -11.37 -7.63 -3.60
N PHE A 18 -10.17 -7.47 -4.16
CA PHE A 18 -9.01 -8.25 -3.72
C PHE A 18 -8.68 -7.92 -2.26
N VAL A 19 -8.70 -8.95 -1.41
CA VAL A 19 -8.26 -8.91 -0.01
C VAL A 19 -7.24 -10.03 0.18
N GLY A 20 -6.03 -9.67 0.60
CA GLY A 20 -4.96 -10.64 0.71
C GLY A 20 -3.58 -10.03 0.83
N GLN A 21 -2.58 -10.89 0.66
CA GLN A 21 -1.18 -10.53 0.83
C GLN A 21 -0.38 -10.96 -0.41
N ILE A 22 0.56 -10.11 -0.82
CA ILE A 22 1.53 -10.42 -1.87
C ILE A 22 2.92 -10.14 -1.30
N SER A 23 3.78 -11.15 -1.27
CA SER A 23 5.13 -11.04 -0.73
C SER A 23 6.18 -11.12 -1.83
N TYR A 24 7.14 -10.20 -1.77
CA TYR A 24 8.32 -10.14 -2.62
C TYR A 24 9.55 -10.43 -1.77
N THR A 25 10.32 -11.42 -2.20
CA THR A 25 11.55 -11.81 -1.52
C THR A 25 12.75 -11.43 -2.37
N VAL A 26 13.67 -10.65 -1.79
CA VAL A 26 14.87 -10.14 -2.43
C VAL A 26 16.08 -10.63 -1.64
N CYS A 27 16.93 -11.44 -2.28
CA CYS A 27 18.22 -11.82 -1.71
C CYS A 27 19.22 -10.69 -1.97
N LEU A 28 19.73 -10.09 -0.90
CA LEU A 28 20.75 -9.05 -0.98
C LEU A 28 22.09 -9.70 -1.31
N ASP A 29 22.76 -9.17 -2.34
CA ASP A 29 24.02 -9.69 -2.88
C ASP A 29 25.26 -9.25 -2.09
N GLN A 30 25.09 -8.24 -1.22
CA GLN A 30 26.12 -7.70 -0.35
C GLN A 30 25.47 -7.04 0.87
N THR A 31 26.30 -6.60 1.81
CA THR A 31 25.90 -5.74 2.92
C THR A 31 25.72 -4.29 2.42
N TYR A 32 24.61 -3.67 2.80
CA TYR A 32 24.26 -2.28 2.49
C TYR A 32 24.18 -1.45 3.78
N GLU A 33 24.46 -0.15 3.66
CA GLU A 33 24.38 0.83 4.76
C GLU A 33 22.96 1.40 4.91
N GLU A 34 22.25 1.56 3.79
CA GLU A 34 20.89 2.10 3.77
C GLU A 34 19.97 1.34 2.83
N LEU A 35 18.68 1.35 3.16
CA LEU A 35 17.61 0.72 2.39
C LEU A 35 16.44 1.71 2.24
N ASP A 36 15.85 1.76 1.05
CA ASP A 36 14.61 2.47 0.77
C ASP A 36 13.66 1.51 0.05
N ILE A 37 12.47 1.33 0.62
CA ILE A 37 11.38 0.58 0.01
C ILE A 37 10.29 1.57 -0.38
N GLU A 38 10.16 1.81 -1.67
CA GLU A 38 9.09 2.62 -2.24
C GLU A 38 7.94 1.74 -2.70
N PHE A 39 6.75 1.96 -2.16
CA PHE A 39 5.52 1.36 -2.63
C PHE A 39 4.57 2.44 -3.12
N SER A 40 4.00 2.25 -4.30
CA SER A 40 2.98 3.13 -4.85
C SER A 40 1.79 2.38 -5.42
N PHE A 41 0.59 2.95 -5.33
CA PHE A 41 -0.60 2.41 -5.99
C PHE A 41 -1.59 3.49 -6.42
N GLN A 42 -2.43 3.17 -7.40
CA GLN A 42 -3.52 4.01 -7.86
C GLN A 42 -4.60 3.20 -8.60
N PRO A 43 -5.86 3.65 -8.60
CA PRO A 43 -6.41 4.79 -7.85
C PRO A 43 -6.73 4.46 -6.37
N GLN A 44 -6.72 5.49 -5.52
CA GLN A 44 -7.09 5.34 -4.09
C GLN A 44 -8.58 5.53 -3.84
N HIS A 45 -9.24 6.44 -4.56
CA HIS A 45 -10.64 6.78 -4.37
C HIS A 45 -11.42 6.63 -5.67
N PHE A 46 -12.74 6.44 -5.54
CA PHE A 46 -13.63 6.60 -6.68
C PHE A 46 -13.56 8.03 -7.22
N ARG A 47 -13.89 8.16 -8.51
CA ARG A 47 -14.17 9.44 -9.17
C ARG A 47 -15.57 9.33 -9.78
N PRO A 48 -16.26 10.44 -10.07
CA PRO A 48 -17.60 10.39 -10.64
C PRO A 48 -17.71 9.51 -11.90
N GLU A 49 -16.69 9.51 -12.76
CA GLU A 49 -16.63 8.67 -13.96
C GLU A 49 -16.56 7.16 -13.68
N HIS A 50 -16.16 6.76 -12.47
CA HIS A 50 -16.07 5.35 -12.07
C HIS A 50 -17.39 4.82 -11.50
N VAL A 51 -18.34 5.68 -11.14
CA VAL A 51 -19.53 5.31 -10.38
C VAL A 51 -20.78 5.43 -11.25
N THR A 52 -21.25 4.30 -11.77
CA THR A 52 -22.53 4.24 -12.48
C THR A 52 -23.71 4.31 -11.50
N PRO A 53 -24.93 4.66 -11.95
CA PRO A 53 -26.13 4.63 -11.10
C PRO A 53 -26.37 3.28 -10.44
N GLU A 54 -26.08 2.18 -11.15
CA GLU A 54 -26.20 0.82 -10.64
C GLU A 54 -25.19 0.56 -9.53
N LEU A 55 -23.92 0.94 -9.73
CA LEU A 55 -22.89 0.82 -8.70
C LEU A 55 -23.22 1.69 -7.49
N LYS A 56 -23.71 2.92 -7.69
CA LYS A 56 -24.15 3.81 -6.60
C LYS A 56 -25.24 3.16 -5.75
N THR A 57 -26.20 2.51 -6.39
CA THR A 57 -27.26 1.75 -5.69
C THR A 57 -26.68 0.58 -4.90
N GLN A 58 -25.78 -0.20 -5.49
CA GLN A 58 -25.10 -1.31 -4.80
C GLN A 58 -24.28 -0.84 -3.60
N LEU A 59 -23.55 0.27 -3.73
CA LEU A 59 -22.77 0.86 -2.64
C LEU A 59 -23.67 1.33 -1.50
N LYS A 60 -24.81 1.94 -1.81
CA LYS A 60 -25.81 2.33 -0.80
C LYS A 60 -26.34 1.12 -0.02
N GLU A 61 -26.70 0.06 -0.73
CA GLU A 61 -27.18 -1.19 -0.10
C GLU A 61 -26.09 -1.86 0.75
N TYR A 62 -24.84 -1.86 0.26
CA TYR A 62 -23.68 -2.37 0.98
C TYR A 62 -23.43 -1.61 2.29
N CYS A 63 -23.44 -0.27 2.24
CA CYS A 63 -23.27 0.57 3.44
C CYS A 63 -24.36 0.32 4.49
N ALA A 64 -25.61 0.17 4.06
CA ALA A 64 -26.71 -0.14 4.95
C ALA A 64 -26.58 -1.52 5.59
N ARG A 65 -26.11 -2.52 4.81
CA ARG A 65 -25.99 -3.91 5.27
C ARG A 65 -24.80 -4.13 6.21
N GLU A 66 -23.60 -3.71 5.82
CA GLU A 66 -22.37 -4.04 6.56
C GLU A 66 -22.10 -3.07 7.71
N TYR A 67 -22.52 -1.80 7.58
CA TYR A 67 -22.19 -0.75 8.55
C TYR A 67 -23.42 -0.14 9.24
N GLY A 68 -24.64 -0.53 8.85
CA GLY A 68 -25.87 0.10 9.35
C GLY A 68 -25.97 1.58 8.95
N LEU A 69 -25.18 2.02 7.97
CA LEU A 69 -25.13 3.41 7.51
C LEU A 69 -26.15 3.59 6.39
N VAL A 70 -27.24 4.28 6.72
CA VAL A 70 -28.24 4.69 5.73
C VAL A 70 -28.07 6.20 5.51
N PRO A 71 -27.38 6.63 4.43
CA PRO A 71 -27.29 8.04 4.11
C PRO A 71 -28.70 8.60 3.89
N GLN A 72 -28.99 9.72 4.55
CA GLN A 72 -30.30 10.37 4.57
C GLN A 72 -30.48 11.29 3.35
N THR A 73 -29.37 11.74 2.76
CA THR A 73 -29.35 12.58 1.57
C THR A 73 -28.44 12.02 0.48
N GLU A 74 -28.62 12.50 -0.75
CA GLU A 74 -27.74 12.16 -1.87
C GLU A 74 -26.31 12.67 -1.64
N GLU A 75 -26.16 13.85 -1.03
CA GLU A 75 -24.86 14.45 -0.71
C GLU A 75 -24.08 13.61 0.31
N GLU A 76 -24.74 13.09 1.34
CA GLU A 76 -24.11 12.18 2.32
C GLU A 76 -23.63 10.89 1.67
N LEU A 77 -24.41 10.34 0.74
CA LEU A 77 -24.02 9.15 -0.02
C LEU A 77 -22.82 9.44 -0.92
N GLU A 78 -22.81 10.56 -1.62
CA GLU A 78 -21.70 10.96 -2.48
C GLU A 78 -20.43 11.21 -1.68
N HIS A 79 -20.53 11.86 -0.52
CA HIS A 79 -19.38 12.04 0.37
C HIS A 79 -18.80 10.69 0.80
N ALA A 80 -19.65 9.76 1.23
CA ALA A 80 -19.21 8.43 1.62
C ALA A 80 -18.49 7.70 0.48
N ILE A 81 -19.04 7.74 -0.73
CA ILE A 81 -18.48 7.05 -1.90
C ILE A 81 -17.14 7.68 -2.35
N TYR A 82 -17.06 9.01 -2.42
CA TYR A 82 -15.91 9.67 -3.05
C TYR A 82 -14.79 10.06 -2.07
N HIS A 83 -15.07 10.13 -0.77
CA HIS A 83 -14.12 10.61 0.22
C HIS A 83 -13.82 9.59 1.32
N ASP A 84 -14.83 8.88 1.82
CA ASP A 84 -14.63 7.95 2.94
C ASP A 84 -14.17 6.57 2.44
N MET A 85 -14.79 6.07 1.37
CA MET A 85 -14.38 4.82 0.73
C MET A 85 -13.02 4.98 0.03
N LYS A 86 -12.13 4.02 0.27
CA LYS A 86 -10.80 3.99 -0.36
C LYS A 86 -10.27 2.58 -0.57
N THR A 87 -9.38 2.47 -1.55
CA THR A 87 -8.45 1.36 -1.69
C THR A 87 -7.43 1.51 -0.55
N GLU A 88 -7.32 0.47 0.27
CA GLU A 88 -6.44 0.46 1.43
C GLU A 88 -5.43 -0.68 1.33
N ILE A 89 -4.18 -0.29 1.14
CA ILE A 89 -3.04 -1.19 1.00
C ILE A 89 -1.94 -0.73 1.97
N HIS A 90 -1.41 -1.63 2.78
CA HIS A 90 -0.29 -1.38 3.70
C HIS A 90 0.97 -2.11 3.22
N THR A 91 2.13 -1.64 3.65
CA THR A 91 3.43 -2.24 3.31
C THR A 91 4.11 -2.67 4.60
N LEU A 92 4.45 -3.96 4.70
CA LEU A 92 5.19 -4.56 5.79
C LEU A 92 6.53 -5.07 5.27
N ALA A 93 7.60 -4.87 6.02
CA ALA A 93 8.92 -5.36 5.68
C ALA A 93 9.52 -6.20 6.81
N THR A 94 10.18 -7.29 6.43
CA THR A 94 11.00 -8.11 7.30
C THR A 94 12.38 -8.30 6.67
N LEU A 95 13.44 -8.31 7.50
CA LEU A 95 14.80 -8.66 7.09
C LEU A 95 15.24 -9.87 7.89
N ASN A 96 15.69 -10.93 7.22
CA ASN A 96 16.07 -12.20 7.87
C ASN A 96 14.98 -12.74 8.79
N ASP A 97 13.73 -12.67 8.32
CA ASP A 97 12.50 -13.05 9.05
C ASP A 97 12.21 -12.23 10.33
N GLU A 98 12.98 -11.19 10.62
CA GLU A 98 12.69 -10.24 11.69
C GLU A 98 11.88 -9.05 11.16
N PHE A 99 10.91 -8.59 11.93
CA PHE A 99 10.12 -7.41 11.60
C PHE A 99 10.99 -6.15 11.64
N ILE A 100 10.97 -5.38 10.55
CA ILE A 100 11.72 -4.12 10.47
C ILE A 100 10.80 -2.91 10.27
N GLY A 101 9.55 -3.08 9.84
CA GLY A 101 8.59 -1.98 9.79
C GLY A 101 7.27 -2.32 9.12
N CYS A 102 6.26 -1.48 9.38
CA CYS A 102 4.98 -1.49 8.68
C CYS A 102 4.43 -0.06 8.58
N ILE A 103 4.03 0.34 7.38
CA ILE A 103 3.46 1.67 7.14
C ILE A 103 2.01 1.57 6.66
N HIS A 104 1.13 2.21 7.44
CA HIS A 104 -0.30 2.36 7.21
C HIS A 104 -0.70 3.84 7.12
N ARG A 105 -0.15 4.56 6.14
CA ARG A 105 -0.42 5.99 5.92
C ARG A 105 -1.48 6.18 4.84
N GLN A 106 -2.25 7.25 4.88
CA GLN A 106 -3.26 7.55 3.85
C GLN A 106 -2.67 8.09 2.53
N LEU A 107 -1.44 7.69 2.19
CA LEU A 107 -0.73 8.13 1.00
C LEU A 107 -0.72 7.00 -0.05
N THR A 108 -0.80 7.38 -1.32
CA THR A 108 -0.68 6.47 -2.47
C THR A 108 0.76 6.05 -2.74
N THR A 109 1.74 6.92 -2.47
CA THR A 109 3.17 6.61 -2.54
C THR A 109 3.78 6.72 -1.16
N ARG A 110 4.58 5.72 -0.77
CA ARG A 110 5.19 5.61 0.56
C ARG A 110 6.61 5.12 0.43
N HIS A 111 7.46 5.65 1.29
CA HIS A 111 8.84 5.20 1.45
C HIS A 111 9.02 4.62 2.85
N MET A 112 9.69 3.48 2.94
CA MET A 112 10.26 2.95 4.18
C MET A 112 11.77 3.09 4.05
N HIS A 113 12.31 4.17 4.60
CA HIS A 113 13.75 4.40 4.68
C HIS A 113 14.32 3.81 5.97
N PHE A 114 15.49 3.19 5.86
CA PHE A 114 16.24 2.57 6.96
C PHE A 114 17.72 2.93 6.86
N SER A 115 18.29 3.33 8.00
CA SER A 115 19.73 3.45 8.23
C SER A 115 20.06 2.93 9.64
N SER A 116 21.34 2.98 10.00
CA SER A 116 21.80 2.58 11.34
C SER A 116 21.30 3.46 12.48
N THR A 117 20.92 4.71 12.19
CA THR A 117 20.51 5.68 13.20
C THR A 117 19.09 6.19 13.04
N GLU A 118 18.53 6.11 11.83
CA GLU A 118 17.22 6.67 11.51
C GLU A 118 16.38 5.66 10.74
N ALA A 119 15.06 5.76 10.90
CA ALA A 119 14.11 5.01 10.09
C ALA A 119 12.84 5.83 9.91
N THR A 120 12.09 5.55 8.86
CA THR A 120 10.75 6.14 8.70
C THR A 120 9.85 5.73 9.87
N GLU A 121 9.01 6.64 10.36
CA GLU A 121 8.05 6.34 11.42
C GLU A 121 7.21 5.08 11.08
N GLY A 122 7.09 4.17 12.05
CA GLY A 122 6.54 2.82 11.85
C GLY A 122 7.57 1.77 11.44
N CYS A 123 8.84 2.17 11.29
CA CYS A 123 9.99 1.29 11.00
C CYS A 123 11.04 1.37 12.11
N ILE A 124 11.98 0.43 12.09
CA ILE A 124 13.04 0.25 13.09
C ILE A 124 14.40 0.46 12.39
N PRO A 125 15.31 1.30 12.92
CA PRO A 125 16.66 1.45 12.39
C PRO A 125 17.41 0.11 12.31
N LEU A 126 18.26 -0.04 11.30
CA LEU A 126 18.96 -1.29 10.99
C LEU A 126 20.47 -1.07 11.05
N ALA A 127 21.15 -1.77 11.95
CA ALA A 127 22.60 -1.68 12.10
C ALA A 127 23.37 -2.15 10.84
N SER A 128 22.82 -3.11 10.11
CA SER A 128 23.35 -3.68 8.87
C SER A 128 22.18 -4.14 8.00
N VAL A 129 22.26 -3.95 6.68
CA VAL A 129 21.25 -4.42 5.72
C VAL A 129 21.86 -5.52 4.87
N GLU A 130 21.63 -6.78 5.24
CA GLU A 130 22.15 -7.94 4.51
C GLU A 130 21.25 -9.17 4.68
N GLY A 131 21.40 -10.14 3.78
CA GLY A 131 20.63 -11.38 3.80
C GLY A 131 19.35 -11.31 2.97
N VAL A 132 18.21 -11.67 3.55
CA VAL A 132 16.94 -11.82 2.81
C VAL A 132 15.93 -10.76 3.24
N LEU A 133 15.66 -9.82 2.34
CA LEU A 133 14.57 -8.85 2.49
C LEU A 133 13.27 -9.47 1.99
N LYS A 134 12.20 -9.31 2.75
CA LYS A 134 10.85 -9.68 2.33
C LYS A 134 9.92 -8.52 2.56
N VAL A 135 9.33 -8.03 1.48
CA VAL A 135 8.34 -6.93 1.49
C VAL A 135 6.99 -7.52 1.18
N THR A 136 6.02 -7.30 2.06
CA THR A 136 4.65 -7.79 1.93
C THR A 136 3.70 -6.62 1.75
N ILE A 137 2.97 -6.65 0.64
CA ILE A 137 1.84 -5.77 0.37
C ILE A 137 0.61 -6.42 1.01
N LEU A 138 -0.10 -5.67 1.86
CA LEU A 138 -1.29 -6.10 2.58
C LEU A 138 -2.50 -5.34 2.03
N ALA A 139 -3.30 -5.95 1.18
CA ALA A 139 -4.51 -5.34 0.63
C ALA A 139 -5.72 -5.64 1.51
N PHE A 140 -6.32 -4.59 2.08
CA PHE A 140 -7.53 -4.66 2.91
C PHE A 140 -8.79 -4.34 2.11
N SER A 141 -8.67 -3.45 1.12
CA SER A 141 -9.75 -3.04 0.24
C SER A 141 -9.16 -2.60 -1.10
N VAL A 142 -9.75 -3.05 -2.21
CA VAL A 142 -9.43 -2.57 -3.55
C VAL A 142 -10.73 -2.18 -4.23
N LEU A 143 -10.93 -0.89 -4.48
CA LEU A 143 -12.22 -0.37 -4.95
C LEU A 143 -12.50 -0.65 -6.43
N LEU A 144 -11.44 -0.72 -7.23
CA LEU A 144 -11.52 -0.68 -8.69
C LEU A 144 -10.64 -1.76 -9.30
N ASP A 145 -11.15 -2.37 -10.37
CA ASP A 145 -10.36 -3.26 -11.22
C ASP A 145 -9.19 -2.50 -11.84
N ASN A 146 -8.10 -3.23 -12.08
CA ASN A 146 -6.87 -2.67 -12.63
C ASN A 146 -6.25 -1.58 -11.74
N THR A 147 -6.40 -1.68 -10.41
CA THR A 147 -5.63 -0.85 -9.48
C THR A 147 -4.16 -1.21 -9.64
N GLU A 148 -3.39 -0.31 -10.26
CA GLU A 148 -1.98 -0.49 -10.55
C GLU A 148 -1.16 -0.25 -9.28
N TYR A 149 -0.09 -1.01 -9.11
CA TYR A 149 0.88 -0.77 -8.06
C TYR A 149 2.30 -1.00 -8.56
N SER A 150 3.25 -0.35 -7.89
CA SER A 150 4.68 -0.59 -8.06
C SER A 150 5.37 -0.71 -6.71
N LEU A 151 6.39 -1.57 -6.68
CA LEU A 151 7.29 -1.75 -5.55
C LEU A 151 8.72 -1.60 -6.06
N THR A 152 9.47 -0.67 -5.48
CA THR A 152 10.89 -0.47 -5.80
C THR A 152 11.71 -0.57 -4.52
N VAL A 153 12.79 -1.33 -4.56
CA VAL A 153 13.76 -1.40 -3.47
C VAL A 153 15.07 -0.80 -3.95
N ARG A 154 15.60 0.14 -3.18
CA ARG A 154 16.89 0.77 -3.41
C ARG A 154 17.80 0.57 -2.21
N ALA A 155 19.10 0.44 -2.45
CA ALA A 155 20.08 0.30 -1.40
C ALA A 155 21.42 0.95 -1.80
N ARG A 156 22.25 1.28 -0.81
CA ARG A 156 23.63 1.75 -1.00
C ARG A 156 24.56 1.21 0.06
#